data_AF-A0A7X6WSE8-F1
#
_entry.id   AF-A0A7X6WSE8-F1
#
_cell.length_a   1.000
_cell.length_b   1.000
_cell.length_c   1.000
_cell.angle_alpha   90.00
_cell.angle_beta   90.00
_cell.angle_gamma   90.00
#
_symmetry.space_group_name_H-M   'P 1'
#
loop_
_entity.id
_entity.type
_entity.pdbx_description
1 polymer ?
#
loop_
_entity_poly.entity_id
_entity_poly.type
_entity_poly.pdbx_seq_one_letter_code
_entity_poly.pdbx_strand_id
1 'polypeptide(L)'
;MLNFLKAKRKIIILLIAITTLGAFLRFYDFFDLLLFEVDQARDYNLIGQILTGNFSEFPLVGPKAGGTFFRLGALYYLPALFFAFAFGLSPHILALPEVLLSVAVIPLFFIF
;
A
#
# COMPACT_ATOMS: atom_id res chain seq x y z
N MET A 1 32.22 -25.34 -0.08
CA MET A 1 31.00 -25.28 -0.92
C MET A 1 29.72 -25.67 -0.18
N LEU A 2 29.67 -26.80 0.54
CA LEU A 2 28.48 -27.27 1.27
C LEU A 2 27.94 -26.29 2.34
N ASN A 3 28.84 -25.63 3.09
CA ASN A 3 28.45 -24.66 4.13
C ASN A 3 27.87 -23.37 3.55
N PHE A 4 28.33 -22.94 2.37
CA PHE A 4 27.81 -21.76 1.67
C PHE A 4 26.38 -21.99 1.15
N LEU A 5 26.12 -23.17 0.59
CA LEU A 5 24.78 -23.58 0.17
C LEU A 5 23.81 -23.72 1.36
N LYS A 6 24.28 -24.27 2.49
CA LYS A 6 23.49 -24.34 3.74
C LYS A 6 23.18 -22.97 4.32
N ALA A 7 24.13 -22.03 4.29
CA ALA A 7 23.92 -20.65 4.75
C ALA A 7 22.87 -19.93 3.89
N LYS A 8 22.96 -20.05 2.56
CA LYS A 8 21.93 -19.51 1.63
C LYS A 8 20.55 -20.10 1.90
N ARG A 9 20.46 -21.41 2.13
CA ARG A 9 19.17 -22.05 2.47
C ARG A 9 18.57 -21.51 3.76
N LYS A 10 19.38 -21.30 4.81
CA LYS A 10 18.91 -20.71 6.07
C LYS A 10 18.39 -19.29 5.89
N ILE A 11 19.09 -18.48 5.09
CA ILE A 11 18.67 -17.11 4.76
C ILE A 11 17.33 -17.11 4.03
N ILE A 12 17.17 -17.97 3.02
CA ILE A 12 15.90 -18.09 2.27
C ILE A 12 14.76 -18.52 3.19
N ILE A 13 14.98 -19.52 4.04
CA ILE A 13 13.97 -19.98 5.01
C ILE A 13 13.58 -18.85 5.96
N LEU A 14 14.57 -18.12 6.50
CA LEU A 14 14.31 -16.98 7.37
C LEU A 14 13.53 -15.89 6.65
N LEU A 15 13.89 -15.57 5.40
CA LEU A 15 13.22 -14.57 4.58
C LEU A 15 11.75 -14.94 4.33
N ILE A 16 11.49 -16.20 3.99
CA ILE A 16 10.13 -16.73 3.85
C ILE A 16 9.39 -16.59 5.18
N ALA A 17 10.00 -17.00 6.29
CA ALA A 17 9.38 -16.94 7.61
C ALA A 17 8.98 -15.50 8.01
N ILE A 18 9.87 -14.53 7.85
CA ILE A 18 9.57 -13.13 8.19
C ILE A 18 8.57 -12.49 7.22
N THR A 19 8.58 -12.88 5.94
CA THR A 19 7.62 -12.39 4.95
C THR A 19 6.22 -12.94 5.25
N THR A 20 6.11 -14.24 5.54
CA THR A 20 4.85 -14.88 5.95
C THR A 20 4.32 -14.30 7.25
N LEU A 21 5.19 -14.09 8.25
CA LEU A 21 4.80 -13.45 9.50
C LEU A 21 4.32 -12.01 9.27
N GLY A 22 5.04 -11.22 8.46
CA GLY A 22 4.64 -9.87 8.09
C GLY A 22 3.31 -9.83 7.35
N ALA A 23 3.09 -10.76 6.42
CA ALA A 23 1.82 -10.93 5.73
C ALA A 23 0.69 -11.27 6.70
N PHE A 24 0.90 -12.23 7.60
CA PHE A 24 -0.08 -12.58 8.62
C PHE A 24 -0.45 -11.36 9.47
N LEU A 25 0.52 -10.62 10.01
CA LEU A 25 0.25 -9.44 10.85
C LEU A 25 -0.46 -8.32 10.09
N ARG A 26 -0.25 -8.19 8.78
CA ARG A 26 -0.85 -7.15 7.93
C ARG A 26 -2.24 -7.50 7.42
N PHE A 27 -2.54 -8.79 7.24
CA PHE A 27 -3.81 -9.26 6.69
C PHE A 27 -4.74 -9.90 7.74
N TYR A 28 -4.24 -10.23 8.93
CA TYR A 28 -5.07 -10.74 10.02
C TYR A 28 -6.13 -9.71 10.37
N ASP A 29 -7.40 -10.11 10.20
CA ASP A 29 -8.57 -9.30 10.49
C ASP A 29 -8.58 -7.92 9.79
N PHE A 30 -8.02 -7.87 8.58
CA PHE A 30 -7.78 -6.63 7.83
C PHE A 30 -9.03 -5.76 7.65
N PHE A 31 -10.20 -6.37 7.42
CA PHE A 31 -11.43 -5.61 7.19
C PHE A 31 -11.92 -4.90 8.44
N ASP A 32 -11.78 -5.54 9.61
CA ASP A 32 -12.32 -5.05 10.87
C ASP A 32 -11.31 -4.17 11.62
N LEU A 33 -10.01 -4.42 11.45
CA LEU A 33 -8.92 -3.64 12.07
C LEU A 33 -8.46 -2.44 11.24
N LEU A 34 -8.99 -2.23 10.04
CA LEU A 34 -8.61 -1.09 9.21
C LEU A 34 -9.08 0.22 9.83
N LEU A 35 -8.15 0.98 10.40
CA LEU A 35 -8.38 2.34 10.84
C LEU A 35 -8.34 3.29 9.64
N PHE A 36 -9.41 4.08 9.49
CA PHE A 36 -9.53 5.06 8.40
C PHE A 36 -9.53 6.48 8.96
N GLU A 37 -8.35 7.10 8.93
CA GLU A 37 -8.06 8.43 9.46
C GLU A 37 -8.46 9.54 8.47
N VAL A 38 -8.38 10.80 8.94
CA VAL A 38 -8.79 11.99 8.18
C VAL A 38 -8.08 12.11 6.82
N ASP A 39 -6.78 11.78 6.76
CA ASP A 39 -6.04 11.80 5.49
C ASP A 39 -6.56 10.73 4.51
N GLN A 40 -6.87 9.52 5.01
CA GLN A 40 -7.41 8.45 4.19
C GLN A 40 -8.84 8.78 3.72
N ALA A 41 -9.66 9.42 4.57
CA ALA A 41 -10.98 9.94 4.20
C ALA A 41 -10.92 10.99 3.09
N ARG A 42 -9.94 11.91 3.15
CA ARG A 42 -9.68 12.86 2.06
C ARG A 42 -9.33 12.12 0.77
N ASP A 43 -8.42 11.16 0.84
CA ASP A 43 -7.95 10.42 -0.33
C ASP A 43 -9.06 9.58 -0.96
N TYR A 44 -9.95 9.00 -0.13
CA TYR A 44 -11.16 8.32 -0.59
C TYR A 44 -12.07 9.23 -1.41
N ASN A 45 -12.36 10.42 -0.89
CA ASN A 45 -13.21 11.39 -1.58
C ASN A 45 -12.59 11.86 -2.90
N LEU A 46 -11.28 12.14 -2.90
CA LEU A 46 -10.56 12.54 -4.10
C LEU A 46 -10.61 11.46 -5.18
N ILE A 47 -10.36 10.19 -4.82
CA ILE A 47 -10.45 9.07 -5.77
C ILE A 47 -11.89 8.90 -6.27
N GLY A 48 -12.89 9.04 -5.40
CA GLY A 48 -14.30 8.99 -5.80
C GLY A 48 -14.66 10.06 -6.84
N GLN A 49 -14.21 11.30 -6.64
CA GLN A 49 -14.39 12.38 -7.63
C GLN A 49 -13.77 12.01 -8.99
N ILE A 50 -12.54 11.47 -8.98
CA ILE A 50 -11.86 11.04 -10.20
C ILE A 50 -12.64 9.95 -10.94
N LEU A 51 -13.14 8.93 -10.22
CA LEU A 51 -13.91 7.84 -10.81
C LEU A 51 -15.23 8.30 -11.44
N THR A 52 -15.84 9.38 -10.91
CA THR A 52 -17.05 9.99 -11.49
C THR A 52 -16.77 10.93 -12.66
N GLY A 53 -15.51 11.09 -13.08
CA GLY A 53 -15.12 11.95 -14.19
C GLY A 53 -14.85 13.41 -13.80
N ASN A 54 -14.88 13.75 -12.50
CA ASN A 54 -14.48 15.07 -12.02
C ASN A 54 -12.95 15.15 -11.87
N PHE A 55 -12.26 15.23 -13.01
CA PHE A 55 -10.79 15.40 -13.05
C PHE A 55 -10.34 16.84 -12.76
N SER A 56 -11.25 17.82 -12.81
CA SER A 56 -10.94 19.23 -12.51
C SER A 56 -10.47 19.45 -11.07
N GLU A 57 -10.81 18.53 -10.17
CA GLU A 57 -10.40 18.57 -8.77
C GLU A 57 -9.12 17.79 -8.47
N PHE A 58 -8.40 17.28 -9.46
CA PHE A 58 -7.10 16.65 -9.24
C PHE A 58 -5.96 17.68 -9.32
N PRO A 59 -5.47 18.22 -8.20
CA PRO A 59 -4.33 19.12 -8.22
C PRO A 59 -3.11 18.43 -8.84
N LEU A 60 -2.46 19.08 -9.81
CA LEU A 60 -1.19 18.61 -10.38
C LEU A 60 -0.12 18.35 -9.30
N VAL A 61 -0.16 19.15 -8.24
CA VAL A 61 0.71 19.07 -7.07
C VAL A 61 0.13 18.20 -5.94
N GLY A 62 -1.02 17.56 -6.20
CA GLY A 62 -1.87 16.80 -5.29
C GLY A 62 -2.38 17.56 -4.05
N PRO A 63 -3.23 16.93 -3.22
CA PRO A 63 -3.85 17.60 -2.09
C PRO A 63 -2.87 17.78 -0.94
N LYS A 64 -3.20 18.71 -0.06
CA LYS A 64 -2.42 19.03 1.14
C LYS A 64 -2.58 17.90 2.16
N ALA A 65 -1.46 17.35 2.66
CA ALA A 65 -1.44 16.41 3.77
C ALA A 65 -1.92 17.11 5.05
N GLY A 66 -2.75 16.43 5.86
CA GLY A 66 -3.45 17.02 6.99
C GLY A 66 -2.54 17.86 7.90
N GLY A 67 -2.98 19.08 8.25
CA GLY A 67 -2.26 19.96 9.18
C GLY A 67 -0.89 20.50 8.73
N THR A 68 -0.39 20.15 7.54
CA THR A 68 0.97 20.52 7.08
C THR A 68 0.96 21.30 5.77
N PHE A 69 2.03 22.00 5.40
CA PHE A 69 2.18 22.59 4.06
C PHE A 69 2.57 21.58 2.97
N PHE A 70 2.76 20.31 3.32
CA PHE A 70 3.17 19.28 2.40
C PHE A 70 2.02 18.89 1.48
N ARG A 71 2.32 18.61 0.20
CA ARG A 71 1.36 18.12 -0.78
C ARG A 71 1.79 16.75 -1.28
N LEU A 72 0.83 15.83 -1.38
CA LEU A 72 1.06 14.48 -1.87
C LEU A 72 1.18 14.53 -3.39
N GLY A 73 2.24 13.98 -3.98
CA GLY A 73 2.39 14.00 -5.45
C GLY A 73 1.32 13.15 -6.14
N ALA A 74 0.96 13.50 -7.38
CA ALA A 74 -0.03 12.76 -8.17
C ALA A 74 0.24 11.24 -8.29
N LEU A 75 1.53 10.86 -8.34
CA LEU A 75 1.95 9.45 -8.40
C LEU A 75 1.49 8.61 -7.20
N TYR A 76 1.31 9.25 -6.03
CA TYR A 76 0.81 8.58 -4.82
C TYR A 76 -0.56 7.91 -5.05
N TYR A 77 -1.40 8.53 -5.89
CA TYR A 77 -2.77 8.08 -6.11
C TYR A 77 -2.89 6.96 -7.16
N LEU A 78 -1.87 6.72 -7.99
CA LEU A 78 -1.97 5.77 -9.09
C LEU A 78 -2.28 4.33 -8.65
N PRO A 79 -1.65 3.77 -7.60
CA PRO A 79 -1.98 2.42 -7.14
C PRO A 79 -3.41 2.33 -6.63
N ALA A 80 -3.84 3.32 -5.84
CA ALA A 80 -5.18 3.36 -5.28
C ALA A 80 -6.25 3.53 -6.38
N LEU A 81 -6.00 4.37 -7.39
CA LEU A 81 -6.85 4.52 -8.57
C LEU A 81 -6.96 3.22 -9.38
N PHE A 82 -5.85 2.53 -9.60
CA PHE A 82 -5.85 1.25 -10.31
C PHE A 82 -6.73 0.21 -9.60
N PHE A 83 -6.56 0.07 -8.28
CA PHE A 83 -7.36 -0.86 -7.49
C PHE A 83 -8.83 -0.45 -7.42
N ALA A 84 -9.13 0.84 -7.25
CA ALA A 84 -10.50 1.32 -7.21
C ALA A 84 -11.22 1.15 -8.56
N PHE A 85 -10.50 1.32 -9.68
CA PHE A 85 -11.04 1.07 -11.01
C PHE A 85 -11.30 -0.42 -11.25
N ALA A 86 -10.41 -1.31 -10.78
CA ALA A 86 -10.51 -2.75 -10.99
C ALA A 86 -11.54 -3.44 -10.06
N PHE A 87 -11.68 -2.97 -8.82
CA PHE A 87 -12.42 -3.67 -7.77
C PHE A 87 -13.52 -2.83 -7.11
N GLY A 88 -13.70 -1.58 -7.53
CA GLY A 88 -14.67 -0.65 -6.97
C GLY A 88 -14.13 0.20 -5.82
N LEU A 89 -14.89 1.23 -5.44
CA LEU A 89 -14.49 2.20 -4.42
C LEU A 89 -14.92 1.76 -3.02
N SER A 90 -13.97 1.37 -2.19
CA SER A 90 -14.19 1.11 -0.76
C SER A 90 -12.92 1.39 0.04
N PRO A 91 -13.02 1.66 1.36
CA PRO A 91 -11.84 1.90 2.20
C PRO A 91 -10.80 0.77 2.14
N HIS A 92 -11.26 -0.48 2.17
CA HIS A 92 -10.38 -1.65 2.11
C HIS A 92 -9.68 -1.78 0.75
N ILE A 93 -10.37 -1.49 -0.37
CA ILE A 93 -9.75 -1.53 -1.71
C ILE A 93 -8.66 -0.46 -1.83
N LEU A 94 -8.88 0.75 -1.29
CA LEU A 94 -7.87 1.81 -1.33
C LEU A 94 -6.65 1.52 -0.46
N ALA A 95 -6.82 0.75 0.62
CA ALA A 95 -5.74 0.36 1.51
C ALA A 95 -4.93 -0.86 1.00
N LEU A 96 -5.51 -1.72 0.16
CA LEU A 96 -4.85 -2.93 -0.36
C LEU A 96 -3.47 -2.69 -0.99
N PRO A 97 -3.26 -1.66 -1.85
CA PRO A 97 -1.95 -1.42 -2.45
C PRO A 97 -0.86 -1.21 -1.39
N GLU A 98 -1.14 -0.44 -0.35
CA GLU A 98 -0.20 -0.14 0.72
C GLU A 98 0.13 -1.41 1.53
N VAL A 99 -0.89 -2.20 1.86
CA VAL A 99 -0.71 -3.47 2.59
C VAL A 99 0.13 -4.46 1.78
N LEU A 100 -0.18 -4.64 0.49
CA LEU A 100 0.58 -5.51 -0.40
C LEU A 100 2.04 -5.06 -0.53
N LEU A 101 2.29 -3.77 -0.75
CA LEU A 101 3.64 -3.22 -0.86
C LEU A 101 4.40 -3.35 0.46
N SER A 102 3.74 -3.17 1.61
CA SER A 102 4.37 -3.33 2.92
C SER A 102 4.86 -4.75 3.20
N VAL A 103 4.21 -5.77 2.62
CA VAL A 103 4.66 -7.17 2.70
C VAL A 103 5.74 -7.44 1.66
N ALA A 104 5.55 -6.96 0.42
CA ALA A 104 6.49 -7.15 -0.67
C ALA A 104 7.86 -6.49 -0.41
N VAL A 105 7.90 -5.40 0.37
CA VAL A 105 9.16 -4.72 0.68
C VAL A 105 10.13 -5.64 1.44
N ILE A 106 9.61 -6.60 2.23
CA ILE A 106 10.43 -7.52 3.02
C ILE A 106 11.38 -8.32 2.10
N PRO A 107 10.92 -9.12 1.13
CA PRO A 107 11.82 -9.81 0.21
C PRO A 107 12.57 -8.87 -0.72
N LEU A 108 11.96 -7.75 -1.15
CA LEU A 108 12.61 -6.81 -2.07
C LEU A 108 13.90 -6.22 -1.47
N PHE A 109 13.93 -5.92 -0.17
CA PHE A 109 15.14 -5.42 0.51
C PHE A 109 16.33 -6.38 0.49
N PHE A 110 16.14 -7.68 0.22
CA PHE A 110 17.22 -8.67 0.19
C PHE A 110 17.59 -9.12 -1.23
N ILE A 111 16.86 -8.65 -2.25
CA ILE A 111 17.13 -8.95 -3.67
C ILE A 111 18.04 -7.87 -4.30
N PHE A 112 18.09 -6.67 -3.72
CA PHE A 112 18.95 -5.55 -4.12
C PHE A 112 20.06 -5.30 -3.09
#